data_AF-A0AAU1ZLH2-F1
#
_entry.id   AF-A0AAU1ZLH2-F1
#
_cell.length_a   1.000
_cell.length_b   1.000
_cell.length_c   1.000
_cell.angle_alpha   90.00
_cell.angle_beta   90.00
_cell.angle_gamma   90.00
#
_symmetry.space_group_name_H-M   'P 1'
#
loop_
_entity.id
_entity.type
_entity.pdbx_description
1 polymer ?
#
loop_
_entity_poly.entity_id
_entity_poly.type
_entity_poly.pdbx_seq_one_letter_code
_entity_poly.pdbx_strand_id
1 'polypeptide(L)' 'MERLMFSAAARDASMARHMYLFASRLIGPLRFLNPVALAKASVVNLRHRGAAVPPAHLPPTTP' A
#
# COMPACT_ATOMS: atom_id res chain seq x y z
N MET A 1 -4.49 9.07 4.93
CA MET A 1 -3.39 8.91 3.95
C MET A 1 -2.37 7.86 4.37
N GLU A 2 -1.97 7.79 5.64
CA GLU A 2 -0.94 6.85 6.10
C GLU A 2 -1.27 5.39 5.77
N ARG A 3 -2.50 4.93 6.04
CA ARG A 3 -2.93 3.55 5.72
C ARG A 3 -2.74 3.17 4.25
N LEU A 4 -2.95 4.12 3.34
CA LEU A 4 -2.75 3.94 1.90
C LEU A 4 -1.27 3.74 1.56
N MET A 5 -0.38 4.51 2.20
CA MET A 5 1.08 4.37 2.05
C MET A 5 1.57 3.05 2.63
N PHE A 6 1.12 2.70 3.85
CA PHE A 6 1.44 1.43 4.49
C PHE A 6 1.00 0.24 3.64
N SER A 7 -0.24 0.26 3.11
CA SER A 7 -0.73 -0.84 2.28
C SER A 7 -0.01 -0.94 0.95
N ALA A 8 0.42 0.19 0.36
CA ALA A 8 1.25 0.18 -0.85
C ALA A 8 2.66 -0.33 -0.57
N ALA A 9 3.27 0.07 0.55
CA ALA A 9 4.61 -0.38 0.97
C ALA A 9 4.67 -1.90 1.22
N ALA A 10 3.60 -2.50 1.73
CA ALA A 10 3.51 -3.94 1.89
C ALA A 10 3.47 -4.72 0.55
N ARG A 11 3.16 -4.04 -0.57
CA ARG A 11 2.90 -4.65 -1.88
C ARG A 11 3.91 -4.28 -2.96
N ASP A 12 4.72 -3.23 -2.74
CA ASP A 12 5.68 -2.72 -3.72
C ASP A 12 7.01 -2.33 -3.05
N ALA A 13 8.11 -2.87 -3.58
CA ALA A 13 9.45 -2.66 -3.03
C ALA A 13 9.91 -1.19 -3.10
N SER A 14 9.48 -0.45 -4.13
CA SER A 14 9.81 0.98 -4.24
C SER A 14 9.08 1.81 -3.17
N MET A 15 7.83 1.48 -2.86
CA MET A 15 7.09 2.08 -1.74
C MET A 15 7.64 1.67 -0.38
N ALA A 16 8.06 0.41 -0.20
CA ALA A 16 8.75 -0.03 1.01
C ALA A 16 10.04 0.79 1.26
N ARG A 17 10.85 1.01 0.21
CA ARG A 17 12.04 1.86 0.31
C ARG A 17 11.71 3.32 0.62
N HIS A 18 10.60 3.83 0.09
CA HIS A 18 10.13 5.19 0.40
C HIS A 18 9.72 5.32 1.89
N MET A 19 9.04 4.30 2.42
CA MET A 19 8.69 4.20 3.84
C MET A 19 9.94 4.16 4.73
N TYR A 20 10.93 3.35 4.33
CA TYR A 20 12.20 3.25 5.06
C TYR A 20 12.94 4.59 5.13
N LEU A 21 13.04 5.33 4.00
CA LEU A 21 13.69 6.64 3.99
C LEU A 21 12.99 7.64 4.93
N PHE A 22 11.66 7.59 5.02
CA PHE A 22 10.91 8.43 5.96
C PHE A 22 11.14 8.02 7.40
N ALA A 23 11.06 6.72 7.70
CA ALA A 23 11.29 6.17 9.04
C ALA A 23 12.72 6.47 9.54
N SER A 24 13.71 6.38 8.66
CA SER A 24 15.10 6.72 8.95
C SER A 24 15.37 8.24 8.96
N ARG A 25 14.34 9.09 8.82
CA ARG A 25 14.45 10.57 8.81
C ARG A 25 15.31 11.16 7.68
N LEU A 26 15.56 10.40 6.61
CA LEU A 26 16.25 10.92 5.42
C LEU A 26 15.33 11.77 4.53
N ILE A 27 14.01 11.64 4.68
CA ILE A 27 13.02 12.49 4.01
C ILE A 27 12.01 13.03 5.03
N GLY A 28 11.67 14.31 4.90
CA GLY A 28 10.66 14.95 5.76
C GLY A 28 9.22 14.61 5.36
N PRO A 29 8.23 14.94 6.22
CA PRO A 29 6.81 14.62 6.00
C PRO A 29 6.25 15.13 4.67
N LEU A 30 6.64 16.34 4.25
CA LEU A 30 6.23 16.94 2.96
C LEU A 30 6.74 16.13 1.76
N ARG A 31 7.93 15.54 1.87
CA ARG A 31 8.52 14.73 0.81
C ARG A 31 7.95 13.32 0.80
N PHE A 32 7.57 12.81 1.98
CA PHE A 32 6.87 11.53 2.15
C PHE A 32 5.44 11.57 1.60
N LEU A 33 4.69 12.65 1.84
CA LEU A 33 3.31 12.85 1.37
C LEU A 33 3.20 13.65 0.07
N ASN A 34 4.29 13.67 -0.72
CA ASN A 34 4.32 14.25 -2.05
C ASN A 34 3.14 13.70 -2.91
N PRO A 35 2.43 14.55 -3.70
CA PRO A 35 1.36 14.13 -4.61
C PRO A 35 1.73 12.95 -5.52
N VAL A 36 2.96 12.89 -6.01
CA VAL A 36 3.51 11.80 -6.83
C VAL A 36 3.58 10.48 -6.05
N ALA A 37 4.00 10.53 -4.78
CA ALA A 37 4.04 9.35 -3.91
C ALA A 37 2.62 8.84 -3.63
N LEU A 38 1.68 9.74 -3.41
CA LEU A 38 0.26 9.41 -3.21
C LEU A 38 -0.37 8.80 -4.46
N ALA A 39 -0.08 9.35 -5.64
CA ALA A 39 -0.53 8.82 -6.92
C ALA A 39 0.03 7.39 -7.13
N LYS A 40 1.33 7.19 -6.88
CA LYS A 40 1.96 5.87 -7.01
C LYS A 40 1.39 4.85 -6.02
N ALA A 41 1.20 5.22 -4.75
CA ALA A 41 0.59 4.35 -3.75
C ALA A 41 -0.85 3.95 -4.14
N SER A 42 -1.63 4.88 -4.70
CA SER A 42 -2.96 4.60 -5.22
C SER A 42 -2.92 3.57 -6.35
N VAL A 43 -2.00 3.73 -7.31
CA VAL A 43 -1.82 2.79 -8.43
C VAL A 43 -1.42 1.40 -7.94
N VAL A 44 -0.48 1.29 -7.00
CA VAL A 44 -0.04 0.00 -6.42
C VAL A 44 -1.21 -0.73 -5.76
N ASN A 45 -2.00 -0.02 -4.96
CA ASN A 45 -3.16 -0.59 -4.28
C ASN A 45 -4.26 -1.00 -5.27
N LEU A 46 -4.52 -0.22 -6.32
CA LEU A 46 -5.53 -0.55 -7.32
C LEU A 46 -5.13 -1.76 -8.16
N ARG A 47 -3.86 -1.84 -8.57
CA ARG A 47 -3.30 -3.00 -9.29
C ARG A 47 -3.41 -4.29 -8.46
N HIS A 48 -3.09 -4.22 -7.17
CA HIS A 48 -3.19 -5.39 -6.29
C HIS A 48 -4.62 -5.75 -5.90
N ARG A 49 -5.56 -4.80 -5.92
CA ARG A 49 -6.99 -5.08 -5.74
C ARG A 49 -7.58 -5.87 -6.90
N GLY A 50 -7.07 -5.67 -8.11
CA GLY A 50 -7.42 -6.51 -9.26
C GLY A 50 -6.79 -7.91 -9.20
N ALA A 51 -5.69 -8.08 -8.45
CA ALA A 51 -4.95 -9.35 -8.35
C ALA A 51 -5.37 -10.23 -7.15
N ALA A 52 -6.12 -9.73 -6.17
CA ALA A 52 -6.62 -10.49 -5.02
C ALA A 52 -8.06 -10.00 -4.70
N VAL A 53 -9.10 -10.83 -4.69
CA VAL A 53 -9.28 -12.15 -4.05
C VAL A 53 -10.31 -12.96 -4.85
N PRO A 54 -10.04 -14.23 -5.26
CA PRO A 54 -11.13 -15.15 -5.62
C PRO A 54 -12.03 -15.28 -4.40
N PRO A 55 -13.37 -15.19 -4.53
CA PRO A 55 -14.27 -15.21 -3.38
C PRO A 55 -13.87 -16.38 -2.48
N ALA A 56 -13.49 -16.07 -1.24
CA ALA A 56 -13.21 -17.08 -0.25
C ALA A 56 -14.48 -17.93 -0.15
N HIS A 57 -14.41 -19.16 -0.66
CA HIS A 57 -15.49 -20.12 -0.52
C HIS A 57 -15.59 -20.43 0.97
N LEU A 58 -16.45 -19.68 1.66
CA LEU A 58 -16.89 -20.05 3.00
C LEU A 58 -17.70 -21.33 2.83
N PRO A 59 -17.27 -22.46 3.41
CA PRO A 59 -18.09 -23.66 3.39
C PRO A 59 -19.42 -23.36 4.08
N PRO A 60 -20.56 -23.81 3.52
CA PRO A 60 -21.85 -23.59 4.15
C PRO A 60 -21.83 -24.23 5.54
N THR A 61 -22.01 -23.40 6.57
CA THR A 61 -22.26 -23.89 7.93
C THR A 61 -23.67 -24.48 7.96
N THR A 62 -23.75 -25.79 7.88
CA THR A 62 -24.98 -26.54 8.13
C THR A 62 -25.33 -26.46 9.61
N PRO A 63 -26.61 -26.20 9.99
CA PRO A 63 -27.06 -26.12 11.38
C PRO A 63 -27.04 -27.47 12.10
#